data_AF-A0A1H2DDI8-F1
#
_entry.id   AF-A0A1H2DDI8-F1
#
_cell.length_a   1.000
_cell.length_b   1.000
_cell.length_c   1.000
_cell.angle_alpha   90.00
_cell.angle_beta   90.00
_cell.angle_gamma   90.00
#
_symmetry.space_group_name_H-M   'P 1'
#
loop_
_entity.id
_entity.type
_entity.pdbx_description
1 polymer ?
#
loop_
_entity_poly.entity_id
_entity_poly.type
_entity_poly.pdbx_seq_one_letter_code
_entity_poly.pdbx_strand_id
1 'polypeptide(L)' 'MFPNGAYNVITCVTGEASVQRAEQECLEGWAVTFSGTRQECMAFLYRLEGAWISWPR' A
#
# COMPACT_ATOMS: atom_id res chain seq x y z
N MET A 1 7.20 12.21 15.26
CA MET A 1 7.77 12.68 13.98
C MET A 1 8.16 11.45 13.19
N PHE A 2 7.64 11.26 11.99
CA PHE A 2 8.13 10.23 11.06
C PHE A 2 8.88 10.94 9.92
N PRO A 3 10.20 11.20 10.04
CA PRO A 3 10.94 11.95 9.04
C PRO A 3 11.63 11.04 8.00
N ASN A 4 11.23 9.77 7.90
CA ASN A 4 11.75 8.82 6.91
C ASN A 4 10.69 7.75 6.62
N GLY A 5 10.14 7.72 5.40
CA GLY A 5 9.46 6.53 4.87
C GLY A 5 8.05 6.26 5.39
N ALA A 6 7.14 7.21 5.22
CA ALA A 6 5.71 6.89 5.19
C ALA A 6 5.41 6.11 3.90
N TYR A 7 4.58 5.07 4.01
CA TYR A 7 4.11 4.24 2.91
C TYR A 7 2.60 4.30 2.83
N ASN A 8 2.09 4.08 1.62
CA ASN A 8 0.67 3.93 1.33
C ASN A 8 0.42 2.52 0.84
N VAL A 9 -0.61 1.88 1.38
CA VAL A 9 -1.28 0.76 0.72
C VAL A 9 -2.26 1.34 -0.27
N ILE A 10 -2.11 0.95 -1.53
CA ILE A 10 -3.02 1.29 -2.61
C ILE A 10 -3.75 0.03 -3.06
N THR A 11 -5.01 0.17 -3.43
CA THR A 11 -5.82 -0.90 -4.01
C THR A 11 -6.49 -0.43 -5.29
N CYS A 12 -6.63 -1.31 -6.26
CA CYS A 12 -7.40 -1.05 -7.48
C CYS A 12 -8.78 -1.72 -7.45
N VAL A 13 -9.62 -1.36 -8.41
CA VAL A 13 -10.99 -1.88 -8.57
C VAL A 13 -11.05 -3.39 -8.85
N THR A 14 -9.94 -4.01 -9.28
CA THR A 14 -9.84 -5.45 -9.51
C THR A 14 -9.54 -6.24 -8.22
N GLY A 15 -9.33 -5.56 -7.09
CA GLY A 15 -9.05 -6.18 -5.79
C GLY A 15 -7.57 -6.48 -5.56
N GLU A 16 -6.67 -6.03 -6.43
CA GLU A 16 -5.24 -6.10 -6.18
C GLU A 16 -4.81 -4.99 -5.21
N ALA A 17 -3.75 -5.28 -4.44
CA ALA A 17 -3.22 -4.38 -3.44
C ALA A 17 -1.69 -4.29 -3.55
N SER A 18 -1.15 -3.09 -3.37
CA SER A 18 0.29 -2.81 -3.48
C SER A 18 0.72 -1.79 -2.42
N VAL A 19 2.00 -1.77 -2.06
CA VAL A 19 2.58 -0.77 -1.16
C VAL A 19 3.53 0.12 -1.94
N GLN A 20 3.34 1.43 -1.82
CA GLN A 20 4.24 2.43 -2.38
C GLN A 20 4.66 3.46 -1.35
N ARG A 21 5.68 4.25 -1.67
CA ARG A 21 6.07 5.37 -0.80
C ARG A 21 4.96 6.42 -0.80
N ALA A 22 4.73 7.06 0.34
CA ALA A 22 3.66 8.05 0.46
C ALA A 22 3.90 9.31 -0.38
N GLU A 23 5.16 9.59 -0.73
CA GLU A 23 5.58 10.68 -1.62
C GLU A 23 5.38 10.37 -3.11
N GLN A 24 5.15 9.10 -3.47
CA GLN A 24 4.87 8.72 -4.85
C GLN A 24 3.41 9.03 -5.19
N GLU A 25 3.19 9.58 -6.39
CA GLU A 25 1.84 9.74 -6.94
C GLU A 25 1.11 8.40 -6.99
N CYS A 26 -0.19 8.43 -6.70
CA CYS A 26 -1.02 7.23 -6.75
C CYS A 26 -1.15 6.79 -8.21
N LEU A 27 -0.95 5.49 -8.47
CA LEU A 27 -1.12 4.93 -9.80
C LEU A 27 -2.55 5.18 -10.33
N GLU A 28 -2.68 5.44 -11.62
CA GLU A 28 -3.98 5.68 -12.25
C GLU A 28 -4.89 4.45 -12.06
N GLY A 29 -6.11 4.67 -11.57
CA GLY A 29 -7.06 3.59 -11.25
C GLY A 29 -6.83 2.89 -9.91
N TRP A 30 -5.87 3.35 -9.10
CA TRP A 30 -5.62 2.89 -7.74
C TRP A 30 -6.00 3.98 -6.73
N ALA A 31 -6.42 3.55 -5.54
CA ALA A 31 -6.78 4.42 -4.44
C ALA A 31 -6.00 4.05 -3.17
N VAL A 32 -5.58 5.06 -2.41
CA VAL A 32 -4.95 4.85 -1.10
C VAL A 32 -6.01 4.36 -0.11
N THR A 33 -5.77 3.19 0.48
CA THR A 33 -6.65 2.59 1.49
C THR A 33 -6.08 2.65 2.89
N PHE A 34 -4.76 2.72 3.03
CA PHE A 34 -4.09 2.83 4.32
C PHE A 34 -2.76 3.56 4.19
N SER A 35 -2.38 4.35 5.18
CA SER A 35 -1.09 5.06 5.24
C SER A 35 -0.44 4.83 6.59
N GLY A 36 0.86 4.55 6.59
CA GLY A 36 1.60 4.28 7.82
C GLY A 36 3.07 4.01 7.58
N THR A 37 3.72 3.39 8.56
CA THR A 37 5.05 2.82 8.37
C THR A 37 4.99 1.61 7.44
N ARG A 38 6.13 1.23 6.86
CA ARG A 38 6.22 0.02 6.04
C ARG A 38 5.63 -1.20 6.76
N GLN A 39 5.96 -1.39 8.04
CA GLN A 39 5.49 -2.53 8.83
C GLN A 39 3.97 -2.52 9.02
N GLU A 40 3.38 -1.35 9.28
CA GLU A 40 1.92 -1.21 9.42
C GLU A 40 1.21 -1.49 8.08
N CYS A 41 1.74 -0.97 6.97
CA CYS A 41 1.20 -1.24 5.64
C CYS A 41 1.28 -2.74 5.28
N MET A 42 2.40 -3.40 5.61
CA MET A 42 2.55 -4.85 5.43
C MET A 42 1.53 -5.62 6.28
N ALA A 43 1.37 -5.26 7.55
CA ALA A 43 0.41 -5.91 8.45
C ALA A 43 -1.04 -5.73 7.96
N PHE A 44 -1.37 -4.56 7.42
CA PHE A 44 -2.67 -4.29 6.79
C PHE A 44 -2.91 -5.19 5.58
N LEU A 45 -1.92 -5.35 4.70
CA LEU A 45 -2.00 -6.26 3.55
C LEU A 45 -2.19 -7.72 3.95
N TYR A 46 -1.47 -8.20 4.96
CA TYR A 46 -1.64 -9.58 5.45
C TYR A 46 -3.04 -9.82 6.05
N ARG A 47 -3.71 -8.76 6.51
CA ARG A 47 -5.08 -8.82 7.05
C ARG A 47 -6.16 -8.81 5.96
N LEU A 48 -5.83 -8.34 4.76
CA LEU A 48 -6.68 -8.47 3.58
C LEU A 48 -6.63 -9.93 3.12
N GLU A 49 -7.37 -10.81 3.81
CA GLU A 49 -7.54 -12.22 3.44
C GLU A 49 -7.99 -12.32 1.96
N GLY A 50 -7.05 -12.59 1.05
CA GLY A 50 -7.33 -12.83 -0.37
C GLY A 50 -6.74 -11.83 -1.38
N ALA A 51 -6.03 -10.79 -0.97
CA ALA A 51 -5.35 -9.92 -1.95
C ALA A 51 -4.14 -10.65 -2.57
N TRP A 52 -4.09 -10.78 -3.89
CA TRP A 52 -2.89 -11.22 -4.60
C TRP A 52 -1.83 -10.12 -4.49
N ILE A 53 -0.90 -10.29 -3.54
CA ILE A 53 0.13 -9.29 -3.26
C ILE A 53 1.26 -9.42 -4.30
N SER A 54 1.35 -8.46 -5.22
CA SER A 54 2.50 -8.32 -6.10
C SER A 54 3.47 -7.27 -5.51
N TRP A 55 4.71 -7.67 -5.26
CA TRP A 55 5.75 -6.76 -4.81
C TRP A 55 6.52 -6.24 -6.02
N PRO A 56 6.62 -4.91 -6.24
CA PRO A 56 7.64 -4.40 -7.14
C PRO A 56 9.02 -4.76 -6.56
N ARG A 57 9.84 -5.46 -7.34
CA ARG A 57 11.22 -5.85 -6.98
C ARG A 57 12.12 -4.64 -6.78
#